data_AF-I3LWN0-F1
#
_entry.id   AF-I3LWN0-F1
#
_cell.length_a   1.000
_cell.length_b   1.000
_cell.length_c   1.000
_cell.angle_alpha   90.00
_cell.angle_beta   90.00
_cell.angle_gamma   90.00
#
_symmetry.space_group_name_H-M   'P 1'
#
loop_
_entity.id
_entity.type
_entity.pdbx_description
1 polymer ?
#
loop_
_entity_poly.entity_id
_entity_poly.type
_entity_poly.pdbx_seq_one_letter_code
_entity_poly.pdbx_strand_id
1 'polypeptide(L)'
;MKLYSLSVLYKSEPKAVLLKAAYDVSSFSFFQRSSVQEFMTFTSQLIVERSAKGSRASVKEQEYLCHVYVRNDNLAGVVIADSEYPSRVAFTLLEKVLDEFSKQVESINWPVGSPATINYTALDGHLSRYQNPREADPMSKVQAELDETKIILHNTMESLLERGEKLDDLVSKSEVLGTQSKAFYKTARKQNSCCAIM
;
A
#
# COMPACT_ATOMS: atom_id res chain seq x y z
N MET A 1 7.10 13.53 -7.22
CA MET A 1 6.80 13.46 -5.76
C MET A 1 5.30 13.53 -5.51
N LYS A 2 4.64 12.37 -5.40
CA LYS A 2 3.21 12.25 -5.14
C LYS A 2 2.90 11.01 -4.31
N LEU A 3 1.85 11.07 -3.49
CA LEU A 3 1.22 9.91 -2.87
C LEU A 3 0.02 9.47 -3.72
N TYR A 4 -0.09 8.18 -4.02
CA TYR A 4 -1.16 7.62 -4.86
C TYR A 4 -2.24 6.90 -4.06
N SER A 5 -1.85 6.20 -3.00
CA SER A 5 -2.79 5.54 -2.10
C SER A 5 -2.29 5.50 -0.68
N LEU A 6 -3.23 5.54 0.26
CA LEU A 6 -3.00 5.29 1.67
C LEU A 6 -4.10 4.34 2.15
N SER A 7 -3.72 3.19 2.71
CA SER A 7 -4.66 2.15 3.12
C SER A 7 -4.32 1.59 4.50
N VAL A 8 -5.37 1.22 5.23
CA VAL A 8 -5.29 0.51 6.51
C VAL A 8 -5.91 -0.86 6.31
N LEU A 9 -5.16 -1.89 6.69
CA LEU A 9 -5.50 -3.29 6.54
C LEU A 9 -5.35 -4.01 7.87
N TYR A 10 -6.04 -5.13 8.01
CA TYR A 10 -5.80 -6.10 9.07
C TYR A 10 -5.15 -7.35 8.48
N LYS A 11 -3.97 -7.70 8.99
CA LYS A 11 -3.24 -8.91 8.59
C LYS A 11 -3.90 -10.13 9.25
N SER A 12 -4.86 -10.72 8.57
CA SER A 12 -5.37 -12.05 8.91
C SER A 12 -4.57 -13.12 8.16
N GLU A 13 -4.54 -14.34 8.70
CA GLU A 13 -3.97 -15.51 8.02
C GLU A 13 -5.15 -16.33 7.47
N PRO A 14 -5.27 -16.54 6.14
CA PRO A 14 -4.27 -16.34 5.09
C PRO A 14 -4.39 -15.03 4.28
N LYS A 15 -5.45 -14.22 4.44
CA LYS A 15 -5.72 -13.04 3.60
C LYS A 15 -5.68 -11.73 4.39
N ALA A 16 -5.17 -10.66 3.78
CA ALA A 16 -5.28 -9.32 4.36
C ALA A 16 -6.68 -8.72 4.15
N VAL A 17 -7.29 -8.23 5.22
CA VAL A 17 -8.61 -7.59 5.20
C VAL A 17 -8.45 -6.09 5.02
N LEU A 18 -9.01 -5.53 3.95
CA LEU A 18 -9.01 -4.09 3.72
C LEU A 18 -10.02 -3.40 4.66
N LEU A 19 -9.55 -2.53 5.55
CA LEU A 19 -10.42 -1.80 6.47
C LEU A 19 -10.85 -0.45 5.89
N LYS A 20 -9.89 0.32 5.37
CA LYS A 20 -10.16 1.61 4.73
C LYS A 20 -9.03 1.96 3.76
N ALA A 21 -9.35 2.71 2.71
CA ALA A 21 -8.37 3.23 1.78
C ALA A 21 -8.78 4.59 1.23
N ALA A 22 -7.79 5.41 0.94
CA ALA A 22 -7.88 6.68 0.25
C ALA A 22 -6.96 6.64 -0.98
N TYR A 23 -7.37 7.30 -2.06
CA TYR A 23 -6.67 7.25 -3.35
C TYR A 23 -6.60 8.63 -4.00
N ASP A 24 -5.43 8.96 -4.55
CA ASP A 24 -5.25 10.09 -5.48
C ASP A 24 -4.73 9.58 -6.82
N VAL A 25 -5.68 9.25 -7.70
CA VAL A 25 -5.41 8.82 -9.09
C VAL A 25 -5.63 9.94 -10.10
N SER A 26 -5.64 11.20 -9.66
CA SER A 26 -5.92 12.35 -10.53
C SER A 26 -4.90 12.51 -11.67
N SER A 27 -3.66 12.07 -11.46
CA SER A 27 -2.56 12.10 -12.43
C SER A 27 -2.67 11.05 -13.53
N PHE A 28 -3.52 10.03 -13.36
CA PHE A 28 -3.75 9.00 -14.38
C PHE A 28 -4.90 9.41 -15.31
N SER A 29 -4.82 8.91 -16.55
CA SER A 29 -5.88 9.07 -17.55
C SER A 29 -7.22 8.59 -16.99
N PHE A 30 -8.29 9.35 -17.24
CA PHE A 30 -9.62 9.09 -16.69
C PHE A 30 -10.07 7.62 -16.83
N PHE A 31 -9.85 7.03 -18.01
CA PHE A 31 -10.23 5.64 -18.33
C PHE A 31 -9.41 4.57 -17.61
N GLN A 32 -8.25 4.92 -17.06
CA GLN A 32 -7.36 3.99 -16.35
C GLN A 32 -7.56 4.05 -14.83
N ARG A 33 -8.14 5.13 -14.30
CA ARG A 33 -8.21 5.41 -12.85
C ARG A 33 -8.79 4.25 -12.03
N SER A 34 -9.89 3.65 -12.48
CA SER A 34 -10.51 2.49 -11.80
C SER A 34 -9.55 1.32 -11.70
N SER A 35 -8.90 0.96 -12.82
CA SER A 35 -7.95 -0.15 -12.83
C SER A 35 -6.72 0.14 -11.96
N VAL A 36 -6.21 1.37 -11.98
CA VAL A 36 -5.09 1.76 -11.11
C VAL A 36 -5.47 1.65 -9.64
N GLN A 37 -6.67 2.08 -9.24
CA GLN A 37 -7.15 1.93 -7.86
C GLN A 37 -7.24 0.46 -7.42
N GLU A 38 -7.82 -0.39 -8.27
CA GLU A 38 -7.88 -1.83 -8.00
C GLU A 38 -6.49 -2.45 -7.86
N PHE A 39 -5.53 -2.06 -8.71
CA PHE A 39 -4.15 -2.52 -8.60
C PHE A 39 -3.45 -2.04 -7.33
N MET A 40 -3.63 -0.79 -6.93
CA MET A 40 -3.08 -0.28 -5.66
C MET A 40 -3.66 -1.03 -4.46
N THR A 41 -4.94 -1.37 -4.51
CA THR A 41 -5.62 -2.18 -3.49
C THR A 41 -5.02 -3.58 -3.41
N PHE A 42 -4.95 -4.27 -4.55
CA PHE A 42 -4.38 -5.61 -4.68
C PHE A 42 -2.92 -5.65 -4.21
N THR A 43 -2.10 -4.71 -4.66
CA THR A 43 -0.70 -4.57 -4.25
C THR A 43 -0.58 -4.36 -2.75
N SER A 44 -1.41 -3.50 -2.17
CA SER A 44 -1.41 -3.25 -0.71
C SER A 44 -1.71 -4.53 0.07
N GLN A 45 -2.71 -5.31 -0.35
CA GLN A 45 -3.05 -6.59 0.29
C GLN A 45 -1.91 -7.60 0.15
N LEU A 46 -1.36 -7.77 -1.05
CA LEU A 46 -0.27 -8.71 -1.30
C LEU A 46 0.96 -8.39 -0.44
N ILE A 47 1.34 -7.11 -0.36
CA ILE A 47 2.49 -6.69 0.46
C ILE A 47 2.24 -7.02 1.94
N VAL A 48 1.05 -6.75 2.47
CA VAL A 48 0.71 -7.06 3.87
C VAL A 48 0.70 -8.56 4.14
N GLU A 49 0.20 -9.37 3.20
CA GLU A 49 0.19 -10.84 3.30
C GLU A 49 1.62 -11.39 3.40
N ARG A 50 2.56 -10.83 2.63
CA ARG A 50 3.97 -11.28 2.58
C ARG A 50 4.88 -10.64 3.63
N SER A 51 4.45 -9.57 4.29
CA SER A 51 5.24 -8.88 5.32
C SER A 51 5.10 -9.55 6.69
N ALA A 52 6.18 -9.64 7.46
CA ALA A 52 6.15 -10.18 8.82
C ALA A 52 5.45 -9.21 9.80
N LYS A 53 4.90 -9.74 10.90
CA LYS A 53 4.36 -8.90 12.00
C LYS A 53 5.50 -8.13 12.67
N GLY A 54 5.22 -6.90 13.07
CA GLY A 54 6.22 -6.02 13.69
C GLY A 54 7.32 -5.55 12.74
N SER A 55 7.09 -5.57 11.42
CA SER A 55 8.10 -5.20 10.42
C SER A 55 7.71 -3.97 9.62
N ARG A 56 8.74 -3.25 9.16
CA ARG A 56 8.64 -2.14 8.22
C ARG A 56 9.40 -2.52 6.95
N ALA A 57 8.75 -2.37 5.80
CA ALA A 57 9.37 -2.69 4.52
C ALA A 57 9.01 -1.64 3.46
N SER A 58 9.88 -1.52 2.46
CA SER A 58 9.62 -0.75 1.24
C SER A 58 9.81 -1.66 0.04
N VAL A 59 8.84 -1.68 -0.86
CA VAL A 59 8.85 -2.50 -2.08
C VAL A 59 8.86 -1.55 -3.25
N LYS A 60 9.98 -1.55 -3.98
CA LYS A 60 10.14 -0.78 -5.20
C LYS A 60 9.49 -1.56 -6.35
N GLU A 61 8.77 -0.85 -7.20
CA GLU A 61 8.22 -1.39 -8.44
C GLU A 61 8.28 -0.28 -9.50
N GLN A 62 9.24 -0.39 -10.43
CA GLN A 62 9.54 0.66 -11.41
C GLN A 62 9.79 2.04 -10.74
N GLU A 63 8.98 3.03 -11.06
CA GLU A 63 9.04 4.41 -10.57
C GLU A 63 8.30 4.60 -9.24
N TYR A 64 7.54 3.58 -8.81
CA TYR A 64 6.73 3.58 -7.61
C TYR A 64 7.46 2.92 -6.44
N LEU A 65 7.14 3.38 -5.24
CA LEU A 65 7.64 2.84 -3.99
C LEU A 65 6.47 2.63 -3.04
N CYS A 66 6.31 1.37 -2.59
CA CYS A 66 5.25 0.98 -1.66
C CYS A 66 5.87 0.81 -0.27
N HIS A 67 5.50 1.65 0.68
CA HIS A 67 5.92 1.51 2.07
C HIS A 67 4.84 0.80 2.86
N VAL A 68 5.24 -0.21 3.64
CA VAL A 68 4.35 -0.99 4.51
C VAL A 68 4.87 -0.98 5.94
N TYR A 69 3.95 -0.82 6.88
CA TYR A 69 4.19 -1.05 8.29
C TYR A 69 3.14 -2.02 8.82
N VAL A 70 3.58 -3.18 9.30
CA VAL A 70 2.74 -4.16 9.99
C VAL A 70 3.07 -4.12 11.47
N ARG A 71 2.11 -3.72 12.29
CA ARG A 71 2.25 -3.70 13.76
C ARG A 71 2.17 -5.09 14.36
N ASN A 72 2.54 -5.20 15.64
CA ASN A 72 2.48 -6.45 16.39
C ASN A 72 1.04 -6.94 16.66
N ASP A 73 0.05 -6.04 16.64
CA ASP A 73 -1.37 -6.32 16.81
C ASP A 73 -2.08 -6.69 15.49
N ASN A 74 -1.31 -6.95 14.42
CA ASN A 74 -1.77 -7.24 13.06
C ASN A 74 -2.43 -6.08 12.32
N LEU A 75 -2.47 -4.87 12.88
CA LEU A 75 -2.88 -3.70 12.14
C LEU A 75 -1.76 -3.29 11.18
N ALA A 76 -2.10 -3.07 9.91
CA ALA A 76 -1.13 -2.75 8.87
C ALA A 76 -1.52 -1.48 8.11
N GLY A 77 -0.52 -0.69 7.76
CA GLY A 77 -0.68 0.47 6.90
C GLY A 77 0.19 0.34 5.66
N VAL A 78 -0.36 0.69 4.50
CA VAL A 78 0.38 0.76 3.24
C VAL A 78 0.19 2.13 2.61
N VAL A 79 1.30 2.71 2.14
CA VAL A 79 1.30 3.92 1.33
C VAL A 79 2.07 3.67 0.05
N ILE A 80 1.47 4.05 -1.09
CA ILE A 80 2.09 3.93 -2.42
C ILE A 80 2.41 5.34 -2.89
N ALA A 81 3.66 5.57 -3.25
CA ALA A 81 4.18 6.88 -3.63
C ALA A 81 5.12 6.78 -4.84
N ASP A 82 5.49 7.92 -5.40
CA ASP A 82 6.69 7.99 -6.26
C ASP A 82 7.94 7.64 -5.45
N SER A 83 8.94 7.06 -6.12
CA SER A 83 10.25 6.78 -5.53
C SER A 83 11.01 8.02 -5.01
N GLU A 84 10.66 9.21 -5.50
CA GLU A 84 11.20 10.48 -5.00
C GLU A 84 10.58 10.93 -3.67
N TYR A 85 9.42 10.38 -3.28
CA TYR A 85 8.76 10.77 -2.05
C TYR A 85 9.58 10.30 -0.83
N PRO A 86 9.80 11.13 0.21
CA PRO A 86 10.74 10.78 1.26
C PRO A 86 10.20 9.64 2.12
N SER A 87 10.87 8.48 2.11
CA SER A 87 10.45 7.28 2.86
C SER A 87 10.19 7.57 4.33
N ARG A 88 11.02 8.42 4.94
CA ARG A 88 10.87 8.86 6.34
C ARG A 88 9.49 9.46 6.60
N VAL A 89 9.04 10.39 5.74
CA VAL A 89 7.74 11.04 5.87
C VAL A 89 6.61 10.05 5.62
N ALA A 90 6.81 9.10 4.70
CA ALA A 90 5.84 8.03 4.44
C ALA A 90 5.63 7.14 5.68
N PHE A 91 6.70 6.72 6.36
CA PHE A 91 6.57 5.94 7.60
C PHE A 91 6.01 6.76 8.76
N THR A 92 6.34 8.05 8.87
CA THR A 92 5.70 8.95 9.86
C THR A 92 4.18 9.03 9.63
N LEU A 93 3.75 9.14 8.38
CA LEU A 93 2.33 9.10 8.01
C LEU A 93 1.67 7.78 8.43
N LEU A 94 2.30 6.64 8.12
CA LEU A 94 1.78 5.32 8.49
C LEU A 94 1.61 5.20 10.01
N GLU A 95 2.62 5.60 10.80
CA GLU A 95 2.56 5.56 12.26
C GLU A 95 1.39 6.37 12.81
N LYS A 96 1.26 7.63 12.36
CA LYS A 96 0.19 8.54 12.78
C LYS A 96 -1.20 7.98 12.46
N VAL A 97 -1.38 7.49 11.24
CA VAL A 97 -2.67 6.95 10.77
C VAL A 97 -3.05 5.69 11.53
N LEU A 98 -2.11 4.78 11.78
CA LEU A 98 -2.39 3.54 12.51
C LEU A 98 -2.70 3.80 13.99
N ASP A 99 -2.00 4.74 14.62
CA ASP A 99 -2.30 5.17 15.99
C ASP A 99 -3.69 5.80 16.09
N GLU A 100 -4.02 6.78 15.24
CA GLU A 100 -5.33 7.43 15.21
C GLU A 100 -6.46 6.45 14.87
N PHE A 101 -6.25 5.54 13.90
CA PHE A 101 -7.22 4.51 13.53
C PHE A 101 -7.54 3.59 14.72
N SER A 102 -6.52 3.11 15.43
CA SER A 102 -6.70 2.20 16.57
C SER A 102 -7.43 2.83 17.75
N LYS A 103 -7.43 4.16 17.85
CA LYS A 103 -8.18 4.92 18.87
C LYS A 103 -9.66 5.12 18.51
N GLN A 104 -9.99 5.09 17.22
CA GLN A 104 -11.36 5.33 16.73
C GLN A 104 -12.11 4.04 16.40
N VAL A 105 -11.40 3.00 15.97
CA VAL A 105 -11.97 1.73 15.52
C VAL A 105 -11.48 0.61 16.42
N GLU A 106 -12.38 0.04 17.21
CA GLU A 106 -12.06 -1.05 18.13
C GLU A 106 -11.52 -2.29 17.41
N SER A 107 -10.55 -2.97 18.04
CA SER A 107 -9.84 -4.11 17.47
C SER A 107 -10.70 -5.33 17.18
N ILE A 108 -11.84 -5.47 17.88
CA ILE A 108 -12.82 -6.52 17.62
C ILE A 108 -13.42 -6.42 16.20
N ASN A 109 -13.45 -5.23 15.61
CA ASN A 109 -14.03 -4.99 14.30
C ASN A 109 -13.04 -5.20 13.15
N TRP A 110 -11.73 -5.32 13.42
CA TRP A 110 -10.71 -5.42 12.37
C TRP A 110 -10.79 -6.74 11.57
N PRO A 111 -10.97 -7.94 12.17
CA PRO A 111 -10.96 -9.19 11.41
C PRO A 111 -12.12 -9.35 10.42
N VAL A 112 -13.26 -8.70 10.68
CA VAL A 112 -14.49 -8.76 9.87
C VAL A 112 -14.80 -7.42 9.19
N GLY A 113 -13.87 -6.47 9.27
CA GLY A 113 -14.05 -5.12 8.77
C GLY A 113 -14.10 -5.07 7.24
N SER A 114 -14.70 -4.01 6.72
CA SER A 114 -14.70 -3.67 5.31
C SER A 114 -14.74 -2.15 5.14
N PRO A 115 -14.40 -1.60 3.96
CA PRO A 115 -14.49 -0.16 3.72
C PRO A 115 -15.89 0.42 3.95
N ALA A 116 -16.94 -0.40 3.84
CA ALA A 116 -18.33 -0.01 4.06
C ALA A 116 -18.74 -0.03 5.54
N THR A 117 -18.15 -0.91 6.35
CA THR A 117 -18.50 -1.06 7.78
C THR A 117 -17.61 -0.24 8.71
N ILE A 118 -16.37 0.04 8.30
CA ILE A 118 -15.42 0.81 9.08
C ILE A 118 -15.64 2.31 8.87
N ASN A 119 -16.04 2.98 9.95
CA ASN A 119 -16.26 4.42 10.02
C ASN A 119 -14.96 5.13 10.41
N TYR A 120 -14.12 5.41 9.42
CA TYR A 120 -12.93 6.23 9.56
C TYR A 120 -12.81 7.15 8.36
N THR A 121 -12.93 8.47 8.55
CA THR A 121 -13.02 9.47 7.48
C THR A 121 -11.78 10.33 7.35
N ALA A 122 -10.83 10.22 8.28
CA ALA A 122 -9.63 11.06 8.30
C ALA A 122 -8.59 10.68 7.22
N LEU A 123 -8.72 9.50 6.60
CA LEU A 123 -7.71 8.95 5.69
C LEU A 123 -7.48 9.80 4.43
N ASP A 124 -8.56 10.32 3.82
CA ASP A 124 -8.47 11.22 2.66
C ASP A 124 -7.82 12.56 3.03
N GLY A 125 -8.12 13.09 4.21
CA GLY A 125 -7.50 14.31 4.73
C GLY A 125 -6.01 14.14 4.96
N HIS A 126 -5.59 13.01 5.53
CA HIS A 126 -4.17 12.68 5.70
C HIS A 126 -3.46 12.52 4.35
N LEU A 127 -4.05 11.78 3.41
CA LEU A 127 -3.48 11.61 2.07
C LEU A 127 -3.30 12.96 1.36
N SER A 128 -4.29 13.85 1.43
CA SER A 128 -4.23 15.18 0.81
C SER A 128 -3.17 16.08 1.47
N ARG A 129 -3.14 16.16 2.80
CA ARG A 129 -2.20 16.99 3.55
C ARG A 129 -0.75 16.55 3.31
N TYR A 130 -0.51 15.24 3.30
CA TYR A 130 0.83 14.69 3.11
C TYR A 130 1.30 14.67 1.64
N GLN A 131 0.51 15.16 0.68
CA GLN A 131 1.03 15.45 -0.66
C GLN A 131 2.19 16.45 -0.62
N ASN A 132 2.20 17.35 0.37
CA ASN A 132 3.33 18.23 0.67
C ASN A 132 4.10 17.69 1.88
N PRO A 133 5.29 17.07 1.70
CA PRO A 133 6.06 16.52 2.81
C PRO A 133 6.46 17.53 3.89
N ARG A 134 6.44 18.84 3.57
CA ARG A 134 6.76 19.91 4.53
C ARG A 134 5.63 20.17 5.53
N GLU A 135 4.40 19.77 5.20
CA GLU A 135 3.24 19.88 6.09
C GLU A 135 3.09 18.70 7.05
N ALA A 136 3.98 17.70 6.92
CA ALA A 136 4.10 16.62 7.87
C ALA A 136 4.55 17.18 9.23
N ASP A 137 3.74 16.93 10.27
CA ASP A 137 4.05 17.38 11.62
C ASP A 137 5.41 16.79 12.06
N PRO A 138 6.37 17.62 12.54
CA PRO A 138 7.63 17.13 13.05
C PRO A 138 7.42 16.45 14.41
N MET A 139 7.04 15.17 14.39
CA MET A 139 6.88 14.37 15.59
C MET A 139 8.25 13.80 16.00
N SER A 140 9.02 14.59 16.76
CA SER A 140 10.42 14.27 17.11
C SER A 140 10.63 12.88 17.73
N LYS A 141 9.62 12.33 18.43
CA LYS A 141 9.67 10.97 19.00
C LYS A 141 9.58 9.88 17.93
N VAL A 142 8.62 9.99 17.01
CA VAL A 142 8.50 9.07 15.85
C VAL A 142 9.75 9.14 14.99
N GLN A 143 10.34 10.34 14.86
CA GLN A 143 11.56 10.53 14.10
C GLN A 143 12.73 9.71 14.66
N ALA A 144 12.92 9.71 15.99
CA ALA A 144 13.97 8.94 16.64
C ALA A 144 13.74 7.42 16.48
N GLU A 145 12.50 6.94 16.66
CA GLU A 145 12.17 5.52 16.52
C GLU A 145 12.36 5.00 15.08
N LEU A 146 12.06 5.83 14.07
CA LEU A 146 12.27 5.48 12.67
C LEU A 146 13.76 5.40 12.30
N ASP A 147 14.60 6.25 12.88
CA ASP A 147 16.05 6.23 12.63
C ASP A 147 16.73 4.99 13.23
N GLU A 148 16.17 4.44 14.31
CA GLU A 148 16.65 3.18 14.91
C GLU A 148 16.05 1.93 14.24
N THR A 149 14.93 2.05 13.54
CA THR A 149 14.24 0.89 12.95
C THR A 149 14.85 0.49 11.61
N LYS A 150 15.22 -0.79 11.48
CA LYS A 150 15.60 -1.38 10.19
C LYS A 150 14.38 -1.48 9.27
N ILE A 151 14.46 -0.82 8.12
CA ILE A 151 13.48 -0.94 7.03
C ILE A 151 14.00 -1.97 6.03
N ILE A 152 13.21 -3.01 5.76
CA ILE A 152 13.54 -4.02 4.75
C ILE A 152 13.28 -3.44 3.36
N LEU A 153 14.23 -3.55 2.44
CA LEU A 153 14.07 -3.07 1.07
C LEU A 153 13.94 -4.24 0.10
N HIS A 154 12.84 -4.25 -0.63
CA HIS A 154 12.55 -5.16 -1.74
C HIS A 154 12.69 -4.40 -3.05
N ASN A 155 13.50 -4.90 -3.98
CA ASN A 155 13.77 -4.22 -5.25
C ASN A 155 12.62 -4.36 -6.27
N THR A 156 11.85 -5.44 -6.17
CA THR A 156 10.70 -5.73 -7.04
C THR A 156 9.62 -6.46 -6.25
N MET A 157 8.39 -6.43 -6.77
CA MET A 157 7.28 -7.22 -6.22
C MET A 157 7.58 -8.73 -6.21
N GLU A 158 8.32 -9.25 -7.19
CA GLU A 158 8.66 -10.68 -7.23
C GLU A 158 9.49 -11.15 -6.03
N SER A 159 10.24 -10.25 -5.39
CA SER A 159 11.03 -10.59 -4.20
C SER A 159 10.17 -10.91 -2.97
N LEU A 160 8.88 -10.58 -3.00
CA LEU A 160 7.90 -10.98 -1.97
C LEU A 160 7.23 -12.33 -2.25
N LEU A 161 7.40 -12.88 -3.46
CA LEU A 161 6.71 -14.09 -3.90
C LEU A 161 7.48 -15.35 -3.48
N GLU A 162 6.75 -16.45 -3.34
CA GLU A 162 7.36 -17.74 -3.07
C GLU A 162 8.06 -18.32 -4.31
N ARG A 163 9.01 -19.23 -4.09
CA ARG A 163 9.70 -19.90 -5.20
C ARG A 163 8.71 -20.65 -6.08
N GLY A 164 8.62 -20.25 -7.34
CA GLY A 164 7.72 -20.87 -8.34
C GLY A 164 6.36 -20.18 -8.45
N GLU A 165 6.07 -19.20 -7.61
CA GLU A 165 4.89 -18.34 -7.72
C GLU A 165 5.11 -17.23 -8.76
N LYS A 166 4.07 -16.90 -9.53
CA LYS A 166 4.11 -15.85 -10.55
C LYS A 166 3.09 -14.78 -10.25
N LEU A 167 3.50 -13.52 -10.36
CA LEU A 167 2.60 -12.37 -10.21
C LEU A 167 1.39 -12.46 -11.16
N ASP A 168 1.60 -12.95 -12.38
CA ASP A 168 0.53 -13.12 -13.38
C ASP A 168 -0.58 -14.08 -12.94
N ASP A 169 -0.21 -15.12 -12.19
CA ASP A 169 -1.16 -16.09 -11.65
C ASP A 169 -1.96 -15.49 -10.50
N LEU A 170 -1.31 -14.70 -9.64
CA LEU A 170 -1.95 -13.96 -8.57
C LEU A 170 -2.93 -12.91 -9.11
N VAL A 171 -2.52 -12.13 -10.12
CA VAL A 171 -3.39 -11.17 -10.81
C VAL A 171 -4.60 -11.87 -11.42
N SER A 172 -4.39 -13.01 -12.07
CA SER A 172 -5.48 -13.76 -12.72
C SER A 172 -6.49 -14.31 -11.71
N LYS A 173 -6.02 -14.79 -10.55
CA LYS A 173 -6.84 -15.37 -9.47
C LYS A 173 -7.46 -14.33 -8.53
N SER A 174 -6.97 -13.10 -8.52
CA SER A 174 -7.44 -12.04 -7.62
C SER A 174 -8.93 -11.77 -7.76
N GLU A 175 -9.64 -11.72 -6.63
CA GLU A 175 -11.05 -11.31 -6.54
C GLU A 175 -11.20 -9.78 -6.45
N VAL A 176 -10.10 -9.09 -6.14
CA VAL A 176 -10.02 -7.63 -5.97
C VAL A 176 -9.93 -6.92 -7.32
N LEU A 177 -9.32 -7.58 -8.30
CA LEU A 177 -9.16 -7.04 -9.65
C LEU A 177 -10.36 -7.41 -10.53
N GLY A 178 -11.00 -6.41 -11.10
CA GLY A 178 -12.03 -6.55 -12.13
C GLY A 178 -11.46 -7.13 -13.43
N THR A 179 -12.36 -7.62 -14.29
CA THR A 179 -11.99 -8.20 -15.60
C THR A 179 -11.22 -7.22 -16.48
N GLN A 180 -11.63 -5.95 -16.48
CA GLN A 180 -10.96 -4.88 -17.22
C GLN A 180 -9.54 -4.63 -16.71
N SER A 181 -9.35 -4.60 -15.39
CA SER A 181 -8.04 -4.38 -14.77
C SER A 181 -7.08 -5.54 -15.05
N LYS A 182 -7.56 -6.78 -14.97
CA LYS A 182 -6.78 -7.97 -15.38
C LYS A 182 -6.37 -7.89 -16.86
N ALA A 183 -7.25 -7.45 -17.74
CA ALA A 183 -6.95 -7.28 -19.17
C ALA A 183 -5.96 -6.13 -19.42
N PHE A 184 -6.09 -5.03 -18.67
CA PHE A 184 -5.18 -3.88 -18.71
C PHE A 184 -3.75 -4.31 -18.37
N TYR A 185 -3.56 -5.03 -17.27
CA TYR A 185 -2.24 -5.55 -16.87
C TYR A 185 -1.62 -6.48 -17.91
N LYS A 186 -2.40 -7.42 -18.45
CA LYS A 186 -1.92 -8.33 -19.50
C LYS A 186 -1.47 -7.57 -20.75
N THR A 187 -2.20 -6.54 -21.13
CA THR A 187 -1.86 -5.69 -22.29
C THR A 187 -0.61 -4.87 -22.03
N ALA A 188 -0.50 -4.23 -20.86
CA ALA A 188 0.65 -3.43 -20.47
C ALA A 188 1.94 -4.27 -20.43
N ARG A 189 1.88 -5.48 -19.85
CA ARG A 189 3.03 -6.41 -19.85
C ARG A 189 3.46 -6.79 -21.26
N LYS A 190 2.52 -7.08 -22.16
CA LYS A 190 2.84 -7.42 -23.56
C LYS A 190 3.53 -6.26 -24.28
N GLN A 191 3.03 -5.04 -24.13
CA GLN A 191 3.61 -3.85 -24.77
C GLN A 191 5.04 -3.59 -24.28
N ASN A 192 5.30 -3.75 -22.98
CA ASN A 192 6.64 -3.57 -22.42
C ASN A 192 7.60 -4.73 -22.74
N SER A 193 7.09 -5.95 -22.99
CA SER A 193 7.91 -7.10 -23.37
C SER A 193 8.46 -7.03 -24.81
N CYS A 194 7.79 -6.31 -25.71
CA CYS A 194 8.20 -6.17 -27.11
C CYS A 194 9.39 -5.21 -27.33
N CYS A 195 9.84 -4.49 -26.31
CA CYS A 195 10.97 -3.55 -26.41
C CYS A 195 12.28 -4.08 -25.80
N ALA A 196 12.32 -5.32 -25.32
CA ALA A 196 13.53 -5.97 -24.82
C ALA A 196 14.29 -6.79 -25.89
N ILE A 197 13.78 -6.81 -27.13
CA ILE A 197 14.42 -7.45 -28.28
C ILE A 197 14.64 -6.37 -29.35
N MET A 198 15.60 -5.50 -29.11
CA MET A 198 16.35 -4.80 -30.16
C MET A 198 17.73 -4.42 -29.62
#